data_AF-A0A251VRY9-F1
#
_entry.id   AF-A0A251VRY9-F1
#
_cell.length_a   1.000
_cell.length_b   1.000
_cell.length_c   1.000
_cell.angle_alpha   90.00
_cell.angle_beta   90.00
_cell.angle_gamma   90.00
#
_symmetry.space_group_name_H-M   'P 1'
#
loop_
_entity.id
_entity.type
_entity.pdbx_description
1 polymer ?
#
loop_
_entity_poly.entity_id
_entity_poly.type
_entity_poly.pdbx_seq_one_letter_code
_entity_poly.pdbx_strand_id
1 'polypeptide(L)'
;MCVLLQPNTSISPGNYDPENKEDNLLGPSGEIRVFLEGLAEAKDVQSYVKAHPIGDPAITSSHADWDYYSKIIRSFGKKESSDH
;
A
#
# COMPACT_ATOMS: atom_id res chain seq x y z
N MET A 1 7.36 -6.63 -3.00
CA MET A 1 7.82 -5.35 -3.58
C MET A 1 7.01 -4.25 -2.93
N CYS A 2 7.62 -3.47 -2.03
CA CYS A 2 6.93 -2.34 -1.40
C CYS A 2 6.72 -1.26 -2.46
N VAL A 3 5.47 -0.87 -2.62
CA VAL A 3 5.03 0.05 -3.66
C VAL A 3 5.36 1.48 -3.24
N LEU A 4 6.28 2.11 -3.97
CA LEU A 4 6.66 3.52 -3.84
C LEU A 4 5.57 4.42 -4.44
N LEU A 5 4.38 4.42 -3.83
CA LEU A 5 3.27 5.25 -4.28
C LEU A 5 3.06 6.46 -3.36
N GLN A 6 2.61 7.57 -3.94
CA GLN A 6 2.27 8.80 -3.22
C GLN A 6 1.28 8.48 -2.08
N PRO A 7 1.31 9.19 -0.94
CA PRO A 7 0.48 8.84 0.20
C PRO A 7 -0.99 8.73 -0.21
N ASN A 8 -1.62 7.61 0.14
CA ASN A 8 -3.03 7.30 -0.13
C ASN A 8 -3.38 7.06 -1.61
N THR A 9 -2.39 6.71 -2.45
CA THR A 9 -2.64 6.28 -3.85
C THR A 9 -2.59 4.77 -4.04
N SER A 10 -2.30 4.03 -2.97
CA SER A 10 -2.22 2.57 -2.98
C SER A 10 -2.61 1.99 -1.63
N ILE A 11 -3.13 0.76 -1.67
CA ILE A 11 -3.28 -0.11 -0.52
C ILE A 11 -2.30 -1.28 -0.67
N SER A 12 -1.70 -1.72 0.43
CA SER A 12 -0.78 -2.87 0.42
C SER A 12 -1.23 -3.88 1.46
N PRO A 13 -2.36 -4.58 1.23
CA PRO A 13 -2.90 -5.50 2.21
C PRO A 13 -1.94 -6.65 2.50
N GLY A 14 -2.18 -7.33 3.63
CA GLY A 14 -1.45 -8.54 4.00
C GLY A 14 -1.48 -9.63 2.91
N ASN A 15 -0.57 -10.59 3.01
CA ASN A 15 -0.55 -11.71 2.08
C ASN A 15 -1.76 -12.62 2.33
N TYR A 16 -2.45 -13.02 1.27
CA TYR A 16 -3.51 -14.02 1.32
C TYR A 16 -2.93 -15.41 1.09
N ASP A 17 -3.26 -16.36 1.97
CA ASP A 17 -2.89 -17.76 1.85
C ASP A 17 -4.14 -18.64 1.63
N PRO A 18 -4.35 -19.18 0.41
CA PRO A 18 -5.50 -20.03 0.13
C PRO A 18 -5.46 -21.41 0.81
N GLU A 19 -4.29 -21.86 1.28
CA GLU A 19 -4.16 -23.13 2.01
C GLU A 19 -4.46 -22.97 3.50
N ASN A 20 -4.31 -21.75 4.02
CA ASN A 20 -4.67 -21.40 5.38
C ASN A 20 -6.18 -21.17 5.52
N LYS A 21 -6.89 -22.15 6.07
CA LYS A 21 -8.35 -22.07 6.29
C LYS A 21 -8.76 -21.00 7.30
N GLU A 22 -7.83 -20.53 8.12
CA GLU A 22 -8.05 -19.45 9.07
C GLU A 22 -7.75 -18.07 8.45
N ASP A 23 -7.16 -18.03 7.25
CA ASP A 23 -7.00 -16.78 6.50
C ASP A 23 -8.38 -16.28 6.08
N ASN A 24 -8.77 -15.17 6.70
CA ASN A 24 -10.06 -14.55 6.48
C ASN A 24 -9.93 -13.22 5.75
N LEU A 25 -8.78 -12.88 5.16
CA LEU A 25 -8.51 -11.56 4.57
C LEU A 25 -9.55 -11.16 3.51
N LEU A 26 -10.04 -12.14 2.74
CA LEU A 26 -11.08 -11.99 1.72
C LEU A 26 -12.48 -12.45 2.19
N GLY A 27 -12.61 -12.91 3.44
CA GLY A 27 -13.85 -13.42 4.01
C GLY A 27 -14.88 -12.32 4.34
N PRO A 28 -16.11 -12.67 4.78
CA PRO A 28 -17.20 -11.73 5.10
C PRO A 28 -16.88 -10.63 6.11
N SER A 29 -15.84 -10.81 6.92
CA SER A 29 -15.31 -9.80 7.86
C SER A 29 -13.82 -9.53 7.63
N GLY A 30 -13.31 -9.94 6.47
CA GLY A 30 -11.91 -9.78 6.10
C GLY A 30 -11.54 -8.33 5.87
N GLU A 31 -10.33 -7.95 6.26
CA GLU A 31 -9.84 -6.58 6.19
C GLU A 31 -9.99 -5.98 4.78
N ILE A 32 -9.60 -6.73 3.73
CA ILE A 32 -9.74 -6.26 2.34
C ILE A 32 -11.21 -6.10 1.97
N ARG A 33 -12.05 -7.07 2.32
CA ARG A 33 -13.46 -7.04 1.94
C ARG A 33 -14.18 -5.86 2.57
N VAL A 34 -14.01 -5.66 3.87
CA VAL A 34 -14.60 -4.54 4.61
C VAL A 34 -14.10 -3.20 4.06
N PHE A 35 -12.79 -3.10 3.76
CA PHE A 35 -12.24 -1.90 3.15
C PHE A 35 -12.91 -1.58 1.81
N LEU A 36 -13.04 -2.56 0.92
CA LEU A 36 -13.63 -2.39 -0.42
C LEU A 36 -15.14 -2.09 -0.36
N GLU A 37 -15.87 -2.67 0.58
CA GLU A 37 -17.28 -2.38 0.80
C GLU A 37 -17.48 -0.91 1.20
N GLY A 38 -16.69 -0.39 2.16
CA GLY A 38 -16.77 1.03 2.50
C GLY A 38 -16.22 1.95 1.40
N LEU A 39 -15.24 1.50 0.61
CA LEU A 39 -14.71 2.24 -0.55
C LEU A 39 -15.77 2.42 -1.62
N ALA A 40 -16.60 1.39 -1.86
CA ALA A 40 -17.69 1.42 -2.83
C ALA A 40 -18.79 2.44 -2.46
N GLU A 41 -19.03 2.65 -1.17
CA GLU A 41 -19.99 3.61 -0.64
C GLU A 41 -19.40 5.03 -0.47
N ALA A 42 -18.08 5.18 -0.60
CA ALA A 42 -17.41 6.44 -0.37
C ALA A 42 -17.71 7.48 -1.47
N LYS A 43 -18.23 8.65 -1.07
CA LYS A 43 -18.39 9.79 -1.97
C LYS A 43 -17.06 10.37 -2.46
N ASP A 44 -16.07 10.37 -1.58
CA ASP A 44 -14.71 10.77 -1.89
C ASP A 44 -13.76 9.61 -1.53
N VAL A 45 -13.37 8.88 -2.57
CA VAL A 45 -12.45 7.75 -2.49
C VAL A 45 -11.13 8.15 -1.85
N GLN A 46 -10.56 9.32 -2.18
CA GLN A 46 -9.25 9.71 -1.66
C GLN A 46 -9.30 9.99 -0.16
N SER A 47 -10.36 10.64 0.32
CA SER A 47 -10.57 10.86 1.74
C SER A 47 -10.85 9.56 2.49
N TYR A 48 -11.60 8.62 1.89
CA TYR A 48 -11.84 7.32 2.50
C TYR A 48 -10.55 6.52 2.67
N VAL A 49 -9.71 6.43 1.63
CA VAL A 49 -8.42 5.73 1.67
C VAL A 49 -7.51 6.34 2.75
N LYS A 50 -7.50 7.68 2.89
CA LYS A 50 -6.76 8.39 3.95
C LYS A 50 -7.22 8.02 5.36
N ALA A 51 -8.53 7.89 5.55
CA ALA A 51 -9.13 7.60 6.84
C ALA A 51 -9.05 6.12 7.24
N HIS A 52 -8.88 5.23 6.26
CA HIS A 52 -8.86 3.78 6.45
C HIS A 52 -7.57 3.17 5.86
N PRO A 53 -6.39 3.48 6.40
CA PRO A 53 -5.16 2.86 5.95
C PRO A 53 -5.21 1.35 6.22
N ILE A 54 -4.90 0.55 5.20
CA ILE A 54 -4.76 -0.91 5.31
C ILE A 54 -3.37 -1.34 4.85
N GLY A 55 -2.82 -2.32 5.55
CA GLY A 55 -1.48 -2.83 5.27
C GLY A 55 -0.35 -2.09 5.98
N ASP A 56 0.87 -2.36 5.51
CA ASP A 56 2.07 -1.79 6.11
C ASP A 56 2.18 -0.27 5.84
N PRO A 57 2.66 0.50 6.84
CA PRO A 57 2.88 1.92 6.67
C PRO A 57 3.95 2.19 5.61
N ALA A 58 3.87 3.36 4.98
CA ALA A 58 4.89 3.81 4.04
C ALA A 58 6.27 3.81 4.70
N ILE A 59 7.28 3.32 3.96
CA ILE A 59 8.67 3.37 4.40
C ILE A 59 9.11 4.84 4.39
N THR A 60 9.45 5.36 5.56
CA THR A 60 9.91 6.74 5.75
C THR A 60 11.40 6.78 6.09
N SER A 61 11.97 7.99 6.13
CA SER A 61 13.37 8.20 6.53
C SER A 61 13.70 7.80 7.96
N SER A 62 12.71 7.50 8.79
CA SER A 62 12.91 6.97 10.13
C SER A 62 13.06 5.44 10.17
N HIS A 63 12.91 4.74 9.03
CA HIS A 63 13.08 3.30 8.98
C HIS A 63 14.54 2.90 9.23
N ALA A 64 14.76 1.81 9.99
CA ALA A 64 16.11 1.35 10.35
C ALA A 64 17.00 1.11 9.11
N ASP A 65 16.43 0.52 8.07
CA ASP A 65 17.14 0.25 6.80
C ASP A 65 17.02 1.39 5.76
N TRP A 66 16.77 2.64 6.17
CA TRP A 66 16.58 3.75 5.22
C TRP A 66 17.76 3.96 4.27
N ASP A 67 18.99 3.69 4.71
CA ASP A 67 20.19 3.76 3.86
C ASP A 67 20.15 2.80 2.67
N TYR A 68 19.45 1.67 2.80
CA TYR A 68 19.20 0.75 1.70
C TYR A 68 18.09 1.29 0.78
N TYR A 69 16.94 1.66 1.34
CA TYR A 69 15.79 2.14 0.56
C TYR A 69 16.07 3.44 -0.20
N SER A 70 16.84 4.37 0.39
CA SER A 70 17.22 5.63 -0.25
C SER A 70 18.06 5.44 -1.52
N LYS A 71 18.93 4.42 -1.57
CA LYS A 71 19.70 4.06 -2.77
C LYS A 71 18.80 3.59 -3.90
N ILE A 72 17.78 2.79 -3.57
CA ILE A 72 16.76 2.33 -4.52
C ILE A 72 16.00 3.54 -5.06
N ILE A 73 15.45 4.40 -4.19
CA ILE A 73 14.70 5.60 -4.61
C ILE A 73 15.52 6.47 -5.56
N ARG A 74 16.79 6.72 -5.23
CA ARG A 74 17.70 7.52 -6.06
C ARG A 74 18.00 6.89 -7.42
N SER A 75 18.03 5.56 -7.53
CA SER A 75 18.32 4.87 -8.78
C SER A 75 17.11 4.88 -9.74
N PHE A 76 15.89 4.84 -9.21
CA PHE A 76 14.66 4.94 -10.00
C PHE A 76 14.32 6.37 -10.41
N GLY A 77 14.64 7.38 -9.60
CA GLY A 77 14.42 8.80 -9.95
C GLY A 77 15.32 9.37 -11.06
N LYS A 78 16.34 8.62 -11.51
CA LYS A 78 17.26 9.06 -12.58
C LYS A 78 16.81 8.72 -14.00
N LYS A 79 15.72 7.95 -14.19
CA LYS A 79 15.29 7.51 -15.53
C LYS A 79 14.41 8.51 -16.30
N GLU A 80 14.00 9.64 -15.71
CA GLU A 80 13.10 10.61 -16.37
C GLU A 80 13.78 11.89 -16.90
N SER A 81 15.11 11.93 -17.08
CA SER A 81 15.81 13.15 -17.54
C SER A 81 16.73 12.98 -18.75
N SER A 82 16.55 11.92 -19.55
CA SER A 82 17.34 11.76 -20.78
C SER A 82 16.54 11.03 -21.85
N ASP A 83 15.50 11.67 -22.36
CA ASP A 83 15.12 11.58 -23.77
C ASP A 83 14.77 13.01 -24.22
N HIS A 84 15.62 13.57 -25.08
CA HIS A 84 15.43 14.82 -25.82
C HIS A 84 15.14 14.45 -27.27
#